data_AF-A0A2S9FY88-F1
#
_entry.id   AF-A0A2S9FY88-F1
#
_cell.length_a   1.000
_cell.length_b   1.000
_cell.length_c   1.000
_cell.angle_alpha   90.00
_cell.angle_beta   90.00
_cell.angle_gamma   90.00
#
_symmetry.space_group_name_H-M   'P 1'
#
loop_
_entity.id
_entity.type
_entity.pdbx_description
1 polymer ?
#
loop_
_entity_poly.entity_id
_entity_poly.type
_entity_poly.pdbx_seq_one_letter_code
_entity_poly.pdbx_strand_id
1 'polypeptide(L)'
;GMGLAAAHCFADDGARVALIGRTRDVLDGAAAQLRDRGSPDAGGVVADTADEGQVQQAFAELSERWDGQLNILVNAVGPSVRGTF
;
A
#
# COMPACT_ATOMS: atom_id res chain seq x y z
N GLY A 1 8.49 3.68 -7.40
CA GLY A 1 8.42 5.01 -6.75
C GLY A 1 8.89 4.89 -5.30
N MET A 2 9.08 6.00 -4.58
CA MET A 2 9.60 5.97 -3.19
C MET A 2 8.75 5.12 -2.24
N GLY A 3 7.42 5.16 -2.36
CA GLY A 3 6.53 4.31 -1.55
C GLY A 3 6.74 2.81 -1.74
N LEU A 4 7.00 2.37 -2.99
CA LEU A 4 7.31 0.96 -3.28
C LEU A 4 8.68 0.54 -2.73
N ALA A 5 9.67 1.45 -2.76
CA ALA A 5 10.98 1.17 -2.19
C ALA A 5 10.91 0.97 -0.67
N ALA A 6 10.14 1.80 0.04
CA ALA A 6 9.88 1.60 1.46
C ALA A 6 9.14 0.28 1.74
N ALA A 7 8.12 -0.04 0.94
CA ALA A 7 7.41 -1.31 1.04
C ALA A 7 8.33 -2.51 0.87
N HIS A 8 9.32 -2.46 -0.04
CA HIS A 8 10.33 -3.50 -0.19
C HIS A 8 11.15 -3.69 1.08
N CYS A 9 11.64 -2.62 1.72
CA CYS A 9 12.38 -2.74 2.97
C CYS A 9 11.55 -3.45 4.06
N PHE A 10 10.27 -3.10 4.20
CA PHE A 10 9.38 -3.76 5.17
C PHE A 10 9.14 -5.24 4.82
N ALA A 11 9.01 -5.57 3.55
CA ALA A 11 8.86 -6.95 3.11
C ALA A 11 10.12 -7.78 3.37
N ASP A 12 11.31 -7.22 3.13
CA ASP A 12 12.59 -7.86 3.42
C ASP A 12 12.75 -8.10 4.94
N ASP A 13 12.14 -7.26 5.78
CA ASP A 13 12.08 -7.44 7.25
C ASP A 13 10.97 -8.41 7.73
N GLY A 14 10.22 -9.03 6.80
CA GLY A 14 9.16 -9.99 7.11
C GLY A 14 7.86 -9.34 7.63
N ALA A 15 7.64 -8.05 7.38
CA ALA A 15 6.41 -7.38 7.76
C ALA A 15 5.25 -7.74 6.82
N ARG A 16 4.02 -7.68 7.34
CA ARG A 16 2.79 -7.64 6.52
C ARG A 16 2.69 -6.27 5.86
N VAL A 17 2.42 -6.21 4.56
CA VAL A 17 2.46 -4.95 3.79
C VAL A 17 1.22 -4.80 2.92
N ALA A 18 0.49 -3.71 3.11
CA ALA A 18 -0.62 -3.33 2.24
C ALA A 18 -0.24 -2.11 1.41
N LEU A 19 -0.59 -2.15 0.13
CA LEU A 19 -0.40 -1.05 -0.80
C LEU A 19 -1.76 -0.46 -1.16
N ILE A 20 -1.93 0.85 -0.96
CA ILE A 20 -3.15 1.57 -1.31
C ILE A 20 -2.90 2.40 -2.57
N GLY A 21 -3.81 2.30 -3.55
CA GLY A 21 -3.73 3.10 -4.76
C GLY A 21 -4.91 2.87 -5.71
N ARG A 22 -4.92 3.56 -6.85
CA ARG A 22 -6.09 3.57 -7.76
C ARG A 22 -6.07 2.49 -8.83
N THR A 23 -4.91 1.94 -9.16
CA THR A 23 -4.74 1.04 -10.31
C THR A 23 -4.46 -0.37 -9.82
N ARG A 24 -5.46 -1.24 -9.97
CA ARG A 24 -5.40 -2.62 -9.46
C ARG A 24 -4.20 -3.41 -9.99
N ASP A 25 -3.97 -3.40 -11.30
CA ASP A 25 -2.88 -4.18 -11.91
C ASP A 25 -1.50 -3.78 -11.38
N VAL A 26 -1.31 -2.49 -11.07
CA VAL A 26 -0.06 -1.98 -10.48
C VAL A 26 0.10 -2.47 -9.05
N LEU A 27 -0.98 -2.47 -8.26
CA LEU A 27 -0.97 -2.96 -6.89
C LEU A 27 -0.73 -4.46 -6.83
N ASP A 28 -1.38 -5.24 -7.69
CA ASP A 28 -1.23 -6.69 -7.73
C ASP A 28 0.19 -7.10 -8.11
N GLY A 29 0.77 -6.44 -9.11
CA GLY A 29 2.17 -6.63 -9.51
C GLY A 29 3.16 -6.24 -8.41
N ALA A 30 2.88 -5.19 -7.65
CA ALA A 30 3.71 -4.78 -6.52
C ALA A 30 3.57 -5.73 -5.32
N ALA A 31 2.35 -6.18 -5.00
CA ALA A 31 2.09 -7.14 -3.94
C ALA A 31 2.78 -8.49 -4.22
N ALA A 32 2.81 -8.94 -5.48
CA ALA A 32 3.59 -10.12 -5.88
C ALA A 32 5.08 -9.96 -5.54
N GLN A 33 5.68 -8.83 -5.91
CA GLN A 33 7.08 -8.55 -5.59
C GLN A 33 7.36 -8.50 -4.09
N LEU A 34 6.41 -8.05 -3.28
CA LEU A 34 6.56 -8.00 -1.82
C LEU A 34 6.49 -9.39 -1.18
N ARG A 35 5.62 -10.28 -1.70
CA ARG A 35 5.58 -11.69 -1.26
C ARG A 35 6.88 -12.40 -1.58
N ASP A 36 7.40 -12.21 -2.80
CA ASP A 36 8.68 -12.82 -3.23
C ASP A 36 9.88 -12.36 -2.38
N ARG A 37 9.76 -11.21 -1.72
CA ARG A 37 10.77 -10.62 -0.84
C ARG A 37 10.72 -11.08 0.61
N GLY A 38 9.67 -11.81 1.00
CA GLY A 38 9.54 -12.35 2.36
C GLY A 38 8.39 -11.78 3.17
N SER A 39 7.55 -10.91 2.60
CA SER A 39 6.34 -10.47 3.29
C SER A 39 5.38 -11.66 3.48
N PRO A 40 4.99 -12.02 4.72
CA PRO A 40 4.07 -13.12 4.99
C PRO A 40 2.64 -12.82 4.55
N ASP A 41 2.31 -11.53 4.39
CA ASP A 41 0.99 -11.11 3.92
C ASP A 41 1.10 -9.76 3.19
N ALA A 42 1.15 -9.81 1.86
CA ALA A 42 1.14 -8.61 1.02
C ALA A 42 -0.05 -8.55 0.06
N GLY A 43 -0.69 -7.38 0.00
CA GLY A 43 -1.90 -7.16 -0.81
C GLY A 43 -2.10 -5.71 -1.22
N GLY A 44 -2.84 -5.54 -2.33
CA GLY A 44 -3.29 -4.24 -2.81
C GLY A 44 -4.72 -3.94 -2.35
N VAL A 45 -4.96 -2.72 -1.87
CA VAL A 45 -6.30 -2.19 -1.60
C VAL A 45 -6.56 -1.04 -2.56
N VAL A 46 -7.59 -1.17 -3.40
CA VAL A 46 -7.91 -0.14 -4.39
C VAL A 46 -8.71 0.97 -3.72
N ALA A 47 -8.12 2.16 -3.64
CA ALA A 47 -8.79 3.35 -3.14
C ALA A 47 -8.18 4.62 -3.73
N ASP A 48 -9.00 5.65 -3.90
CA ASP A 48 -8.53 7.02 -4.06
C ASP A 48 -8.33 7.67 -2.68
N THR A 49 -7.09 8.05 -2.35
CA THR A 49 -6.75 8.69 -1.07
C THR A 49 -7.32 10.10 -0.93
N ALA A 50 -7.83 10.70 -2.01
CA ALA A 50 -8.57 11.97 -1.97
C ALA A 50 -10.05 11.79 -1.60
N ASP A 51 -10.57 10.57 -1.61
CA ASP A 51 -11.94 10.23 -1.23
C ASP A 51 -11.95 9.65 0.19
N GLU A 52 -12.49 10.42 1.14
CA GLU A 52 -12.54 10.02 2.55
C GLU A 52 -13.31 8.71 2.75
N GLY A 53 -14.41 8.49 2.02
CA GLY A 53 -15.20 7.27 2.13
C GLY A 53 -14.41 6.05 1.69
N GLN A 54 -13.67 6.14 0.59
CA GLN A 54 -12.81 5.04 0.12
C GLN A 54 -11.65 4.77 1.07
N VAL A 55 -11.07 5.81 1.67
CA VAL A 55 -10.02 5.65 2.69
C VAL A 55 -10.56 4.92 3.91
N GLN A 56 -11.73 5.30 4.43
CA GLN A 56 -12.35 4.63 5.58
C GLN A 56 -12.60 3.14 5.28
N GLN A 57 -13.11 2.82 4.09
CA GLN A 57 -13.33 1.44 3.69
C GLN A 57 -12.04 0.64 3.55
N ALA A 58 -10.98 1.26 3.00
CA ALA A 58 -9.67 0.62 2.91
C ALA A 58 -9.09 0.30 4.30
N PHE A 59 -9.22 1.21 5.26
CA PHE A 59 -8.79 0.95 6.64
C PHE A 59 -9.66 -0.09 7.35
N ALA A 60 -10.97 -0.13 7.10
CA ALA A 60 -11.85 -1.17 7.63
C ALA A 60 -11.44 -2.57 7.12
N GLU A 61 -11.19 -2.70 5.81
CA GLU A 61 -10.70 -3.95 5.20
C GLU A 61 -9.36 -4.40 5.81
N LEU A 62 -8.41 -3.48 5.99
CA LEU A 62 -7.11 -3.80 6.60
C LEU A 62 -7.24 -4.15 8.08
N SER A 63 -8.13 -3.48 8.79
CA SER A 63 -8.43 -3.77 10.19
C SER A 63 -9.01 -5.18 10.33
N GLU A 64 -9.92 -5.59 9.46
CA GLU A 64 -10.44 -6.96 9.45
C GLU A 64 -9.36 -7.99 9.08
N ARG A 65 -8.49 -7.68 8.12
CA ARG A 65 -7.42 -8.58 7.66
C ARG A 65 -6.34 -8.83 8.72
N TRP A 66 -6.01 -7.83 9.52
CA TRP A 66 -4.88 -7.86 10.46
C TRP A 66 -5.29 -7.77 11.92
N ASP A 67 -6.54 -8.10 12.24
CA ASP A 67 -7.09 -8.08 13.60
C ASP A 67 -6.88 -6.72 14.30
N GLY A 68 -7.08 -5.63 13.55
CA GLY A 68 -6.95 -4.25 14.02
C GLY A 68 -5.50 -3.75 14.16
N GLN A 69 -4.51 -4.51 13.70
CA GLN A 69 -3.11 -4.15 13.85
C GLN A 69 -2.58 -3.38 12.64
N LEU A 70 -2.26 -2.10 12.84
CA LEU A 70 -1.52 -1.28 11.89
C LEU A 70 -0.34 -0.61 12.60
N ASN A 71 0.87 -1.03 12.27
CA ASN A 71 2.08 -0.55 12.96
C ASN A 71 2.68 0.71 12.31
N ILE A 72 2.62 0.80 10.98
CA ILE A 72 3.28 1.85 10.20
C ILE A 72 2.35 2.27 9.05
N LEU A 73 2.16 3.57 8.88
CA LEU A 73 1.48 4.17 7.73
C LEU A 73 2.46 5.08 6.98
N VAL A 74 2.73 4.76 5.72
CA VAL A 74 3.55 5.60 4.83
C VAL A 74 2.65 6.26 3.80
N ASN A 75 2.37 7.55 3.98
CA ASN A 75 1.70 8.34 2.95
C ASN A 75 2.73 8.81 1.90
N ALA A 76 2.83 8.08 0.80
CA ALA A 76 3.69 8.39 -0.33
C ALA A 76 2.92 8.91 -1.56
N VAL A 77 1.80 9.60 -1.34
CA VAL A 77 1.01 10.22 -2.42
C VAL A 77 1.76 11.44 -2.95
N GLY A 78 2.33 11.30 -4.14
CA GLY A 78 2.93 12.41 -4.87
C GLY A 78 1.86 13.16 -5.67
N PRO A 79 1.93 14.51 -5.77
CA PRO A 79 1.06 15.25 -6.67
C PRO A 79 1.30 14.77 -8.11
N SER A 80 0.22 14.56 -8.87
CA SER A 80 0.30 14.30 -10.33
C SER A 80 0.73 15.52 -11.15
N VAL A 81 1.04 16.64 -10.50
CA VAL A 81 1.55 17.85 -11.15
C VAL A 81 3.04 17.66 -11.44
N ARG A 82 3.36 17.39 -12.70
CA ARG A 82 4.70 17.71 -13.22
C ARG A 82 4.70 19.21 -13.49
N GLY A 83 5.42 19.99 -12.70
CA GLY A 83 5.64 21.40 -13.01
C GLY A 83 6.35 21.52 -14.36
N THR A 84 5.71 22.17 -15.32
CA THR A 84 6.39 22.66 -16.53
C THR A 84 7.09 23.95 -16.13
N PHE A 85 8.43 23.94 -16.18
CA PHE A 85 9.22 25.18 -16.19
C PHE A 85 9.25 25.75 -17.60
#